data_AF-A0A926AD25-F1
#
_entry.id   AF-A0A926AD25-F1
#
_cell.length_a   1.000
_cell.length_b   1.000
_cell.length_c   1.000
_cell.angle_alpha   90.00
_cell.angle_beta   90.00
_cell.angle_gamma   90.00
#
_symmetry.space_group_name_H-M   'P 1'
#
loop_
_entity.id
_entity.type
_entity.pdbx_description
1 polymer ?
#
loop_
_entity_poly.entity_id
_entity_poly.type
_entity_poly.pdbx_seq_one_letter_code
_entity_poly.pdbx_strand_id
1 'polypeptide(L)'
;MQKTPIALLILAAVVTLTVGALWAQAQPPTPSPTRSPVDCVGDGLIAAKADLDALLADFDADAEADPDIALGSLYDVGELYRELALECGYLPANLDALVINSTDVQRVLTALETLSGDPLHGQALYNGTEQTAAGDMLGCAGCHEAGVVAPTTSGTWTRWDEVRSQESRFARYTFERYMVESILLPWDYFVATYPEYTMPDFYAEQLSYQDLADIIAYLNRQDQLDAAAP
;
A
#
# COMPACT_ATOMS: atom_id res chain seq x y z
N MET A 1 28.88 -7.27 -64.15
CA MET A 1 27.83 -7.49 -63.13
C MET A 1 28.46 -7.38 -61.76
N GLN A 2 28.41 -6.19 -61.18
CA GLN A 2 29.08 -5.83 -59.92
C GLN A 2 28.05 -5.91 -58.80
N LYS A 3 28.21 -6.87 -57.88
CA LYS A 3 27.31 -7.06 -56.73
C LYS A 3 27.74 -6.11 -55.61
N THR A 4 26.96 -5.08 -55.34
CA THR A 4 27.09 -4.22 -54.16
C THR A 4 26.61 -5.00 -52.92
N PRO A 5 27.36 -5.02 -51.80
CA PRO A 5 26.98 -5.80 -50.63
C PRO A 5 25.95 -5.05 -49.77
N ILE A 6 24.73 -5.57 -49.74
CA ILE A 6 23.59 -5.12 -48.91
C ILE A 6 23.90 -5.20 -47.39
N ALA A 7 24.95 -5.94 -47.01
CA ALA A 7 25.34 -6.14 -45.60
C ALA A 7 25.79 -4.86 -44.87
N LEU A 8 26.24 -3.81 -45.58
CA LEU A 8 26.74 -2.59 -44.92
C LEU A 8 25.64 -1.62 -44.48
N LEU A 9 24.42 -1.72 -45.03
CA LEU A 9 23.31 -0.81 -44.73
C LEU A 9 22.52 -1.20 -43.47
N ILE A 10 22.52 -2.48 -43.10
CA ILE A 10 21.81 -2.97 -41.89
C ILE A 10 22.59 -2.61 -40.62
N LEU A 11 23.92 -2.58 -40.67
CA LEU A 11 24.75 -2.26 -39.49
C LEU A 11 24.64 -0.78 -39.07
N ALA A 12 24.41 0.14 -40.02
CA ALA A 12 24.23 1.56 -39.71
C ALA A 12 22.87 1.88 -39.07
N ALA A 13 21.82 1.12 -39.38
CA ALA A 13 20.49 1.31 -38.81
C ALA A 13 20.35 0.75 -37.37
N VAL A 14 21.14 -0.28 -37.02
CA VAL A 14 21.13 -0.85 -35.66
C VAL A 14 21.90 0.04 -34.66
N VAL A 15 22.89 0.81 -35.12
CA VAL A 15 23.68 1.70 -34.25
C VAL A 15 22.95 3.02 -33.93
N THR A 16 22.02 3.48 -34.77
CA THR A 16 21.22 4.69 -34.46
C THR A 16 20.03 4.42 -33.54
N LEU A 17 19.54 3.17 -33.47
CA LEU A 17 18.45 2.77 -32.56
C LEU A 17 18.92 2.51 -31.11
N THR A 18 20.21 2.27 -30.87
CA THR A 18 20.73 2.02 -29.52
C THR A 18 21.10 3.30 -28.76
N VAL A 19 21.38 4.42 -29.45
CA VAL A 19 21.74 5.69 -28.79
C VAL A 19 20.50 6.46 -28.30
N GLY A 20 19.33 6.27 -28.92
CA GLY A 20 18.09 6.95 -28.52
C GLY A 20 17.45 6.41 -27.22
N ALA A 21 17.75 5.16 -26.84
CA ALA A 21 17.16 4.52 -25.65
C ALA A 21 17.88 4.86 -24.33
N LEU A 22 19.03 5.53 -24.38
CA LEU A 22 19.84 5.84 -23.19
C LEU A 22 19.48 7.17 -22.50
N TRP A 23 18.63 8.02 -23.11
CA TRP A 23 18.27 9.33 -22.56
C TRP A 23 16.84 9.43 -22.01
N ALA A 24 16.07 8.34 -22.03
CA ALA A 24 14.77 8.26 -21.35
C ALA A 24 14.92 7.73 -19.92
N GLN A 25 15.98 8.13 -19.21
CA GLN A 25 16.04 7.91 -17.77
C GLN A 25 15.03 8.88 -17.14
N ALA A 26 13.85 8.36 -16.81
CA ALA A 26 12.88 9.06 -15.96
C ALA A 26 13.66 9.62 -14.77
N GLN A 27 13.59 10.94 -14.59
CA GLN A 27 14.16 11.56 -13.41
C GLN A 27 13.56 10.84 -12.20
N PRO A 28 14.38 10.43 -11.20
CA PRO A 28 13.82 9.84 -10.00
C PRO A 28 12.75 10.80 -9.45
N PRO A 29 11.59 10.27 -9.03
CA PRO A 29 10.51 11.12 -8.54
C PRO A 29 11.07 12.05 -7.47
N THR A 30 10.81 13.35 -7.61
CA THR A 30 11.20 14.31 -6.58
C THR A 30 10.43 13.93 -5.32
N PRO A 31 11.09 13.73 -4.17
CA PRO A 31 10.39 13.35 -2.94
C PRO A 31 9.32 14.41 -2.65
N SER A 32 8.07 13.96 -2.49
CA SER A 32 6.97 14.83 -2.13
C SER A 32 7.31 15.56 -0.82
N PRO A 33 7.11 16.88 -0.74
CA PRO A 33 7.38 17.63 0.48
C PRO A 33 6.56 17.04 1.63
N THR A 34 7.22 16.74 2.76
CA THR A 34 6.55 16.25 3.96
C THR A 34 5.58 17.33 4.45
N ARG A 35 4.27 17.08 4.33
CA ARG A 35 3.22 17.99 4.81
C ARG A 35 3.27 18.04 6.34
N SER A 36 3.12 19.24 6.91
CA SER A 36 2.95 19.36 8.36
C SER A 36 1.63 18.71 8.78
N PRO A 37 1.52 18.12 10.00
CA PRO A 37 0.26 17.54 10.48
C PRO A 37 -0.88 18.54 10.38
N VAL A 38 -2.03 18.12 9.85
CA VAL A 38 -3.18 19.01 9.70
C VAL A 38 -3.93 19.18 11.02
N ASP A 39 -4.26 20.41 11.38
CA ASP A 39 -5.21 20.70 12.47
C ASP A 39 -6.64 20.52 11.96
N CYS A 40 -7.26 19.41 12.35
CA CYS A 40 -8.57 18.98 11.87
C CYS A 40 -9.76 19.65 12.57
N VAL A 41 -9.56 20.75 13.29
CA VAL A 41 -10.63 21.50 13.94
C VAL A 41 -10.55 23.01 13.66
N GLY A 42 -11.69 23.69 13.77
CA GLY A 42 -11.78 25.15 13.77
C GLY A 42 -11.03 25.83 12.62
N ASP A 43 -10.11 26.72 12.98
CA ASP A 43 -9.32 27.53 12.05
C ASP A 43 -8.32 26.69 11.24
N GLY A 44 -7.87 25.54 11.76
CA GLY A 44 -6.96 24.63 11.06
C GLY A 44 -7.57 24.04 9.79
N LEU A 45 -8.81 23.55 9.89
CA LEU A 45 -9.53 23.01 8.73
C LEU A 45 -9.88 24.12 7.72
N ILE A 46 -10.16 25.33 8.20
CA ILE A 46 -10.40 26.50 7.34
C ILE A 46 -9.13 26.87 6.58
N ALA A 47 -7.97 26.86 7.24
CA ALA A 47 -6.68 27.12 6.60
C ALA A 47 -6.35 26.03 5.57
N ALA A 48 -6.50 24.76 5.91
CA ALA A 48 -6.28 23.65 4.96
C ALA A 48 -7.18 23.75 3.72
N LYS A 49 -8.45 24.11 3.91
CA LYS A 49 -9.37 24.39 2.80
C LYS A 49 -8.88 25.56 1.94
N ALA A 50 -8.47 26.66 2.55
CA ALA A 50 -7.98 27.83 1.82
C ALA A 50 -6.72 27.52 1.00
N ASP A 51 -5.81 26.69 1.52
CA ASP A 51 -4.63 26.22 0.78
C ASP A 51 -5.03 25.39 -0.45
N LEU A 52 -6.03 24.52 -0.33
CA LEU A 52 -6.55 23.73 -1.46
C LEU A 52 -7.29 24.61 -2.49
N ASP A 53 -8.05 25.61 -2.03
CA ASP A 53 -8.69 26.57 -2.92
C ASP A 53 -7.65 27.38 -3.71
N ALA A 54 -6.50 27.69 -3.10
CA ALA A 54 -5.41 28.41 -3.78
C ALA A 54 -4.78 27.61 -4.92
N LEU A 55 -4.85 26.27 -4.89
CA LEU A 55 -4.40 25.41 -6.00
C LEU A 55 -5.30 25.53 -7.24
N LEU A 56 -6.52 26.07 -7.09
CA LEU A 56 -7.45 26.31 -8.18
C LEU A 56 -7.54 27.80 -8.57
N ALA A 57 -6.59 28.64 -8.13
CA ALA A 57 -6.64 30.08 -8.37
C ALA A 57 -6.64 30.46 -9.87
N ASP A 58 -5.97 29.67 -10.71
CA ASP A 58 -5.88 29.88 -12.15
C ASP A 58 -6.87 29.02 -12.96
N PHE A 59 -7.80 28.32 -12.30
CA PHE A 59 -8.70 27.34 -12.93
C PHE A 59 -9.48 27.91 -14.11
N ASP A 60 -10.05 29.12 -14.00
CA ASP A 60 -10.82 29.73 -15.09
C ASP A 60 -9.94 30.02 -16.31
N ALA A 61 -8.71 30.48 -16.09
CA ALA A 61 -7.75 30.75 -17.17
C ALA A 61 -7.29 29.45 -17.85
N ASP A 62 -7.03 28.41 -17.05
CA ASP A 62 -6.70 27.08 -17.56
C ASP A 62 -7.89 26.49 -18.34
N ALA A 63 -9.12 26.63 -17.85
CA ALA A 63 -10.30 26.10 -18.52
C ALA A 63 -10.57 26.78 -19.88
N GLU A 64 -10.25 28.06 -20.01
CA GLU A 64 -10.32 28.79 -21.29
C GLU A 64 -9.19 28.42 -22.25
N ALA A 65 -7.96 28.25 -21.73
CA ALA A 65 -6.78 27.96 -22.53
C ALA A 65 -6.68 26.49 -22.96
N ASP A 66 -6.91 25.58 -22.02
CA ASP A 66 -6.85 24.13 -22.18
C ASP A 66 -7.71 23.41 -21.11
N PRO A 67 -8.95 23.00 -21.44
CA PRO A 67 -9.84 22.31 -20.51
C PRO A 67 -9.24 21.07 -19.84
N ASP A 68 -8.30 20.37 -20.48
CA ASP A 68 -7.71 19.16 -19.91
C ASP A 68 -6.81 19.48 -18.70
N ILE A 69 -6.12 20.63 -18.73
CA ILE A 69 -5.30 21.12 -17.59
C ILE A 69 -6.20 21.46 -16.39
N ALA A 70 -7.30 22.15 -16.65
CA ALA A 70 -8.27 22.51 -15.63
C ALA A 70 -8.91 21.27 -14.99
N LEU A 71 -9.30 20.28 -15.81
CA LEU A 71 -9.83 19.01 -15.34
C LEU A 71 -8.80 18.22 -14.51
N GLY A 72 -7.53 18.21 -14.93
CA GLY A 72 -6.45 17.61 -14.15
C GLY A 72 -6.30 18.27 -12.77
N SER A 73 -6.30 19.60 -12.73
CA SER A 73 -6.21 20.36 -11.47
C SER A 73 -7.41 20.08 -10.54
N LEU A 74 -8.62 20.00 -11.07
CA LEU A 74 -9.81 19.62 -10.28
C LEU A 74 -9.69 18.21 -9.71
N TYR A 75 -9.20 17.26 -10.51
CA TYR A 75 -9.00 15.89 -10.08
C TYR A 75 -7.99 15.83 -8.93
N ASP A 76 -6.82 16.45 -9.11
CA ASP A 76 -5.74 16.45 -8.11
C ASP A 76 -6.18 17.12 -6.80
N VAL A 77 -6.86 18.27 -6.87
CA VAL A 77 -7.37 18.95 -5.67
C VAL A 77 -8.51 18.15 -5.02
N GLY A 78 -9.35 17.48 -5.80
CA GLY A 78 -10.37 16.57 -5.28
C GLY A 78 -9.77 15.41 -4.47
N GLU A 79 -8.67 14.82 -4.96
CA GLU A 79 -7.93 13.79 -4.24
C GLU A 79 -7.31 14.32 -2.94
N LEU A 80 -6.76 15.54 -2.95
CA LEU A 80 -6.25 16.18 -1.72
C LEU A 80 -7.35 16.46 -0.69
N TYR A 81 -8.56 16.83 -1.13
CA TYR A 81 -9.71 16.95 -0.24
C TYR A 81 -10.13 15.61 0.36
N ARG A 82 -10.10 14.53 -0.45
CA ARG A 82 -10.36 13.17 0.00
C ARG A 82 -9.35 12.74 1.07
N GLU A 83 -8.07 12.95 0.83
CA GLU A 83 -7.00 12.67 1.78
C GLU A 83 -7.14 13.46 3.08
N LEU A 84 -7.39 14.76 2.99
CA LEU A 84 -7.62 15.64 4.14
C LEU A 84 -8.78 15.13 5.00
N ALA A 85 -9.91 14.76 4.40
CA ALA A 85 -11.04 14.23 5.14
C ALA A 85 -10.67 12.96 5.91
N LEU A 86 -9.93 12.05 5.27
CA LEU A 86 -9.50 10.80 5.89
C LEU A 86 -8.44 11.01 6.99
N GLU A 87 -7.50 11.95 6.80
CA GLU A 87 -6.54 12.37 7.84
C GLU A 87 -7.26 12.96 9.05
N CYS A 88 -8.37 13.66 8.81
CA CYS A 88 -9.25 14.19 9.86
C CYS A 88 -10.25 13.17 10.43
N GLY A 89 -10.06 11.88 10.13
CA GLY A 89 -10.83 10.79 10.73
C GLY A 89 -12.23 10.58 10.14
N TYR A 90 -12.56 11.21 9.01
CA TYR A 90 -13.78 10.88 8.28
C TYR A 90 -13.63 9.51 7.62
N LEU A 91 -14.58 8.61 7.87
CA LEU A 91 -14.64 7.29 7.23
C LEU A 91 -15.83 7.27 6.24
N PRO A 92 -15.58 7.11 4.93
CA PRO A 92 -16.65 7.09 3.94
C PRO A 92 -17.47 5.79 4.01
N ALA A 93 -18.70 5.82 3.48
CA ALA A 93 -19.59 4.65 3.50
C ALA A 93 -19.08 3.47 2.65
N ASN A 94 -18.25 3.74 1.65
CA ASN A 94 -17.60 2.76 0.76
C ASN A 94 -16.14 2.49 1.16
N LEU A 95 -15.84 2.56 2.46
CA LEU A 95 -14.51 2.32 3.01
C LEU A 95 -13.95 0.94 2.63
N ASP A 96 -14.83 -0.06 2.50
CA ASP A 96 -14.51 -1.43 2.11
C ASP A 96 -13.73 -1.51 0.79
N ALA A 97 -14.11 -0.71 -0.21
CA ALA A 97 -13.48 -0.70 -1.52
C ALA A 97 -12.27 0.26 -1.63
N LEU A 98 -11.99 1.03 -0.56
CA LEU A 98 -10.96 2.06 -0.61
C LEU A 98 -9.58 1.45 -0.36
N VAL A 99 -8.64 1.67 -1.28
CA VAL A 99 -7.22 1.34 -1.07
C VAL A 99 -6.67 2.17 0.10
N ILE A 100 -5.89 1.55 0.98
CA ILE A 100 -5.47 2.14 2.26
C ILE A 100 -4.65 3.40 2.04
N ASN A 101 -3.64 3.35 1.15
CA ASN A 101 -2.74 4.46 0.76
C ASN A 101 -2.24 5.28 1.95
N SER A 102 -1.96 4.61 3.08
CA SER A 102 -1.53 5.25 4.32
C SER A 102 -0.81 4.23 5.20
N THR A 103 0.21 4.70 5.91
CA THR A 103 0.90 3.94 6.96
C THR A 103 0.45 4.36 8.36
N ASP A 104 -0.59 5.19 8.49
CA ASP A 104 -1.17 5.52 9.79
C ASP A 104 -1.97 4.32 10.34
N VAL A 105 -1.28 3.53 11.16
CA VAL A 105 -1.82 2.33 11.82
C VAL A 105 -3.07 2.65 12.63
N GLN A 106 -3.12 3.80 13.31
CA GLN A 106 -4.25 4.12 14.19
C GLN A 106 -5.50 4.42 13.38
N ARG A 107 -5.35 5.15 12.26
CA ARG A 107 -6.43 5.35 11.29
C ARG A 107 -6.90 4.03 10.71
N VAL A 108 -5.98 3.16 10.29
CA VAL A 108 -6.33 1.84 9.74
C VAL A 108 -7.09 1.01 10.77
N LEU A 109 -6.64 0.94 12.02
CA LEU A 109 -7.37 0.21 13.07
C LEU A 109 -8.77 0.77 13.30
N THR A 110 -8.92 2.09 13.35
CA THR A 110 -10.24 2.74 13.50
C THR A 110 -11.17 2.40 12.34
N ALA A 111 -10.63 2.34 11.12
CA ALA A 111 -11.38 1.92 9.94
C ALA A 111 -11.81 0.44 10.03
N LEU A 112 -10.89 -0.45 10.42
CA LEU A 112 -11.15 -1.89 10.56
C LEU A 112 -12.19 -2.22 11.63
N GLU A 113 -12.33 -1.41 12.69
CA GLU A 113 -13.39 -1.56 13.70
C GLU A 113 -14.81 -1.45 13.11
N THR A 114 -14.95 -0.81 11.95
CA THR A 114 -16.24 -0.65 11.26
C THR A 114 -16.53 -1.74 10.23
N LEU A 115 -15.54 -2.61 9.96
CA LEU A 115 -15.61 -3.65 8.94
C LEU A 115 -15.72 -5.04 9.59
N SER A 116 -16.32 -5.97 8.85
CA SER A 116 -16.34 -7.38 9.23
C SER A 116 -15.48 -8.16 8.24
N GLY A 117 -14.41 -8.80 8.71
CA GLY A 117 -13.55 -9.62 7.86
C GLY A 117 -14.19 -10.96 7.46
N ASP A 118 -14.07 -11.34 6.19
CA ASP A 118 -14.33 -12.66 5.63
C ASP A 118 -13.02 -13.47 5.53
N PRO A 119 -12.79 -14.45 6.40
CA PRO A 119 -11.57 -15.26 6.39
C PRO A 119 -11.47 -16.21 5.18
N LEU A 120 -12.56 -16.49 4.46
CA LEU A 120 -12.48 -17.28 3.23
C LEU A 120 -11.92 -16.42 2.09
N HIS A 121 -12.40 -15.18 1.95
CA HIS A 121 -11.81 -14.21 1.03
C HIS A 121 -10.37 -13.89 1.43
N GLY A 122 -10.09 -13.72 2.72
CA GLY A 122 -8.74 -13.50 3.24
C GLY A 122 -7.76 -14.63 2.92
N GLN A 123 -8.23 -15.88 2.96
CA GLN A 123 -7.45 -17.03 2.50
C GLN A 123 -7.20 -16.97 0.98
N ALA A 124 -8.21 -16.60 0.20
CA ALA A 124 -8.11 -16.52 -1.25
C ALA A 124 -7.09 -15.43 -1.68
N LEU A 125 -7.12 -14.27 -1.02
CA LEU A 125 -6.11 -13.22 -1.14
C LEU A 125 -4.73 -13.72 -0.72
N TYR A 126 -4.59 -14.29 0.48
CA TYR A 126 -3.32 -14.80 1.01
C TYR A 126 -2.64 -15.83 0.08
N ASN A 127 -3.44 -16.69 -0.56
CA ASN A 127 -2.97 -17.72 -1.48
C ASN A 127 -2.73 -17.21 -2.92
N GLY A 128 -3.04 -15.94 -3.21
CA GLY A 128 -2.96 -15.40 -4.56
C GLY A 128 -3.91 -16.11 -5.52
N THR A 129 -5.13 -16.39 -5.07
CA THR A 129 -6.21 -16.97 -5.92
C THR A 129 -7.29 -15.96 -6.28
N GLU A 130 -7.32 -14.81 -5.58
CA GLU A 130 -8.15 -13.64 -5.90
C GLU A 130 -7.29 -12.37 -5.94
N GLN A 131 -7.77 -11.37 -6.66
CA GLN A 131 -7.12 -10.05 -6.74
C GLN A 131 -7.58 -9.17 -5.58
N THR A 132 -6.72 -8.26 -5.14
CA THR A 132 -7.13 -7.18 -4.24
C THR A 132 -8.06 -6.19 -4.94
N ALA A 133 -8.63 -5.26 -4.20
CA ALA A 133 -9.41 -4.15 -4.78
C ALA A 133 -8.61 -3.27 -5.76
N ALA A 134 -7.28 -3.23 -5.62
CA ALA A 134 -6.38 -2.53 -6.56
C ALA A 134 -6.10 -3.34 -7.85
N GLY A 135 -6.51 -4.62 -7.90
CA GLY A 135 -6.28 -5.52 -9.04
C GLY A 135 -4.99 -6.35 -8.93
N ASP A 136 -4.29 -6.30 -7.79
CA ASP A 136 -3.04 -7.02 -7.57
C ASP A 136 -3.26 -8.46 -7.11
N MET A 137 -2.41 -9.39 -7.54
CA MET A 137 -2.35 -10.74 -6.95
C MET A 137 -1.34 -10.74 -5.81
N LEU A 138 -1.78 -11.06 -4.60
CA LEU A 138 -0.87 -11.21 -3.46
C LEU A 138 -0.10 -12.53 -3.54
N GLY A 139 1.09 -12.55 -2.94
CA GLY A 139 2.00 -13.70 -2.93
C GLY A 139 2.36 -14.20 -1.53
N CYS A 140 1.50 -13.96 -0.52
CA CYS A 140 1.82 -14.18 0.90
C CYS A 140 2.24 -15.63 1.17
N ALA A 141 1.46 -16.60 0.69
CA ALA A 141 1.76 -18.03 0.84
C ALA A 141 3.14 -18.43 0.29
N GLY A 142 3.60 -17.78 -0.78
CA GLY A 142 4.90 -18.08 -1.41
C GLY A 142 6.10 -17.95 -0.44
N CYS A 143 6.01 -17.04 0.53
CA CYS A 143 7.06 -16.85 1.54
C CYS A 143 6.73 -17.50 2.89
N HIS A 144 5.45 -17.54 3.24
CA HIS A 144 4.97 -17.89 4.58
C HIS A 144 4.49 -19.34 4.74
N GLU A 145 4.38 -20.15 3.68
CA GLU A 145 3.89 -21.53 3.82
C GLU A 145 4.91 -22.43 4.56
N ALA A 146 6.16 -22.44 4.09
CA ALA A 146 7.17 -23.39 4.54
C ALA A 146 8.01 -22.93 5.74
N GLY A 147 7.88 -21.67 6.17
CA GLY A 147 8.70 -21.13 7.26
C GLY A 147 10.19 -20.92 6.90
N VAL A 148 10.56 -21.00 5.62
CA VAL A 148 11.96 -20.94 5.16
C VAL A 148 12.39 -19.51 4.78
N VAL A 149 11.53 -18.79 4.06
CA VAL A 149 11.80 -17.42 3.57
C VAL A 149 11.27 -16.38 4.53
N ALA A 150 10.10 -16.63 5.11
CA ALA A 150 9.48 -15.85 6.15
C ALA A 150 8.92 -16.77 7.25
N PRO A 151 8.56 -16.27 8.45
CA PRO A 151 7.90 -17.07 9.47
C PRO A 151 6.66 -17.78 8.93
N THR A 152 6.42 -19.03 9.33
CA THR A 152 5.17 -19.69 8.93
C THR A 152 3.97 -18.92 9.47
N THR A 153 2.88 -18.83 8.71
CA THR A 153 1.63 -18.22 9.20
C THR A 153 0.72 -19.23 9.88
N SER A 154 0.92 -20.53 9.70
CA SER A 154 0.20 -21.53 10.49
C SER A 154 0.56 -21.40 11.97
N GLY A 155 -0.42 -21.38 12.87
CA GLY A 155 -0.20 -21.13 14.31
C GLY A 155 0.10 -19.67 14.66
N THR A 156 -0.19 -18.70 13.79
CA THR A 156 0.05 -17.28 14.06
C THR A 156 -0.76 -16.77 15.24
N TRP A 157 -2.01 -17.21 15.39
CA TRP A 157 -2.81 -16.87 16.57
C TRP A 157 -2.18 -17.42 17.85
N THR A 158 -1.84 -18.71 17.87
CA THR A 158 -1.21 -19.38 19.02
C THR A 158 0.09 -18.67 19.42
N ARG A 159 0.98 -18.37 18.46
CA ARG A 159 2.21 -17.61 18.73
C ARG A 159 1.94 -16.19 19.22
N TRP A 160 0.88 -15.55 18.74
CA TRP A 160 0.48 -14.26 19.28
C TRP A 160 0.08 -14.38 20.75
N ASP A 161 -0.87 -15.26 21.05
CA ASP A 161 -1.46 -15.41 22.38
C ASP A 161 -0.44 -15.85 23.44
N GLU A 162 0.41 -16.82 23.09
CA GLU A 162 1.30 -17.46 24.05
C GLU A 162 2.70 -16.84 24.13
N VAL A 163 3.17 -16.21 23.04
CA VAL A 163 4.54 -15.71 22.95
C VAL A 163 4.58 -14.21 22.76
N ARG A 164 3.99 -13.67 21.68
CA ARG A 164 4.16 -12.26 21.32
C ARG A 164 3.46 -11.32 22.29
N SER A 165 2.23 -11.62 22.69
CA SER A 165 1.46 -10.80 23.63
C SER A 165 2.15 -10.66 25.00
N GLN A 166 3.01 -11.61 25.36
CA GLN A 166 3.77 -11.64 26.62
C GLN A 166 5.03 -10.76 26.58
N GLU A 167 5.47 -10.33 25.39
CA GLU A 167 6.64 -9.47 25.27
C GLU A 167 6.31 -8.04 25.74
N SER A 168 7.18 -7.44 26.56
CA SER A 168 6.91 -6.13 27.18
C SER A 168 6.62 -5.01 26.18
N ARG A 169 7.20 -5.09 24.97
CA ARG A 169 6.97 -4.13 23.88
C ARG A 169 5.56 -4.22 23.28
N PHE A 170 4.88 -5.35 23.42
CA PHE A 170 3.54 -5.60 22.90
C PHE A 170 2.47 -5.60 24.00
N ALA A 171 2.80 -5.14 25.21
CA ALA A 171 1.90 -5.16 26.37
C ALA A 171 0.57 -4.38 26.20
N ARG A 172 0.44 -3.58 25.14
CA ARG A 172 -0.78 -2.83 24.79
C ARG A 172 -1.30 -3.13 23.40
N TYR A 173 -0.73 -4.13 22.73
CA TYR A 173 -1.12 -4.48 21.38
C TYR A 173 -2.28 -5.46 21.43
N THR A 174 -3.18 -5.33 20.47
CA THR A 174 -4.11 -6.39 20.09
C THR A 174 -3.48 -7.23 18.98
N PHE A 175 -4.07 -8.39 18.68
CA PHE A 175 -3.67 -9.18 17.53
C PHE A 175 -3.78 -8.38 16.23
N GLU A 176 -4.89 -7.68 16.07
CA GLU A 176 -5.19 -6.86 14.90
C GLU A 176 -4.12 -5.78 14.70
N ARG A 177 -3.74 -5.05 15.76
CA ARG A 177 -2.65 -4.06 15.68
C ARG A 177 -1.34 -4.69 15.24
N TYR A 178 -0.98 -5.81 15.87
CA TYR A 178 0.26 -6.51 15.55
C TYR A 178 0.27 -6.99 14.08
N MET A 179 -0.85 -7.48 13.56
CA MET A 179 -0.99 -7.86 12.15
C MET A 179 -0.97 -6.67 11.19
N VAL A 180 -1.69 -5.58 11.48
CA VAL A 180 -1.70 -4.35 10.68
C VAL A 180 -0.28 -3.79 10.54
N GLU A 181 0.43 -3.64 11.67
CA GLU A 181 1.82 -3.17 11.66
C GLU A 181 2.73 -4.13 10.89
N SER A 182 2.58 -5.45 11.08
CA SER A 182 3.41 -6.43 10.37
C SER A 182 3.18 -6.42 8.86
N ILE A 183 1.99 -6.05 8.38
CA ILE A 183 1.65 -6.04 6.95
C ILE A 183 2.00 -4.70 6.30
N LEU A 184 1.65 -3.58 6.94
CA LEU A 184 1.82 -2.25 6.36
C LEU A 184 3.19 -1.64 6.66
N LEU A 185 3.86 -2.10 7.72
CA LEU A 185 5.15 -1.62 8.20
C LEU A 185 6.09 -2.81 8.53
N PRO A 186 6.35 -3.71 7.57
CA PRO A 186 7.05 -4.97 7.83
C PRO A 186 8.49 -4.79 8.36
N TRP A 187 9.05 -3.59 8.24
CA TRP A 187 10.41 -3.25 8.66
C TRP A 187 10.50 -2.58 10.03
N ASP A 188 9.39 -2.12 10.59
CA ASP A 188 9.35 -1.61 11.97
C ASP A 188 9.52 -2.75 12.98
N TYR A 189 9.18 -3.97 12.56
CA TYR A 189 9.38 -5.17 13.34
C TYR A 189 9.76 -6.38 12.47
N PHE A 190 11.01 -6.83 12.58
CA PHE A 190 11.48 -8.03 11.90
C PHE A 190 11.79 -9.18 12.88
N VAL A 191 11.65 -10.41 12.39
CA VAL A 191 12.04 -11.61 13.12
C VAL A 191 13.50 -11.92 12.79
N ALA A 192 14.39 -11.81 13.78
CA ALA A 192 15.85 -11.81 13.61
C ALA A 192 16.46 -13.01 12.86
N THR A 193 15.73 -14.12 12.73
CA THR A 193 16.19 -15.32 12.00
C THR A 193 15.91 -15.27 10.50
N TYR A 194 15.20 -14.26 10.01
CA TYR A 194 14.84 -14.10 8.60
C TYR A 194 15.54 -12.87 8.00
N PRO A 195 15.85 -12.86 6.69
CA PRO A 195 16.53 -11.73 6.07
C PRO A 195 15.66 -10.47 6.09
N GLU A 196 16.27 -9.32 6.41
CA GLU A 196 15.64 -8.01 6.26
C GLU A 196 15.29 -7.73 4.77
N TYR A 197 14.33 -6.83 4.54
CA TYR A 197 13.88 -6.42 3.21
C TYR A 197 13.25 -7.55 2.34
N THR A 198 12.90 -8.69 2.94
CA THR A 198 12.19 -9.82 2.30
C THR A 198 10.68 -9.60 2.08
N MET A 199 9.97 -8.98 3.01
CA MET A 199 8.52 -8.74 2.96
C MET A 199 8.22 -7.37 2.33
N PRO A 200 7.54 -7.29 1.18
CA PRO A 200 7.27 -6.01 0.53
C PRO A 200 6.59 -4.98 1.44
N ASP A 201 7.01 -3.72 1.36
CA ASP A 201 6.49 -2.59 2.15
C ASP A 201 5.42 -1.76 1.42
N PHE A 202 5.04 -2.15 0.21
CA PHE A 202 4.03 -1.46 -0.62
C PHE A 202 2.60 -1.98 -0.44
N TYR A 203 2.32 -2.85 0.55
CA TYR A 203 0.97 -3.43 0.70
C TYR A 203 -0.12 -2.41 1.02
N ALA A 204 0.22 -1.24 1.57
CA ALA A 204 -0.73 -0.13 1.75
C ALA A 204 -1.31 0.39 0.41
N GLU A 205 -0.59 0.19 -0.69
CA GLU A 205 -0.97 0.62 -2.04
C GLU A 205 -1.77 -0.46 -2.80
N GLN A 206 -1.72 -1.70 -2.32
CA GLN A 206 -2.37 -2.84 -2.96
C GLN A 206 -3.67 -3.25 -2.27
N LEU A 207 -3.74 -3.11 -0.95
CA LEU A 207 -4.85 -3.57 -0.13
C LEU A 207 -5.90 -2.48 0.06
N SER A 208 -7.17 -2.84 -0.13
CA SER A 208 -8.26 -2.09 0.48
C SER A 208 -8.37 -2.35 1.99
N TYR A 209 -9.16 -1.53 2.68
CA TYR A 209 -9.49 -1.79 4.08
C TYR A 209 -10.19 -3.15 4.27
N GLN A 210 -11.06 -3.55 3.33
CA GLN A 210 -11.72 -4.87 3.40
C GLN A 210 -10.73 -6.01 3.14
N ASP A 211 -9.85 -5.88 2.14
CA ASP A 211 -8.82 -6.91 1.87
C ASP A 211 -7.95 -7.16 3.11
N LEU A 212 -7.55 -6.09 3.80
CA LEU A 212 -6.78 -6.21 5.04
C LEU A 212 -7.61 -6.83 6.18
N ALA A 213 -8.88 -6.42 6.34
CA ALA A 213 -9.79 -7.01 7.33
C ALA A 213 -9.93 -8.54 7.13
N ASP A 214 -10.04 -8.96 5.88
CA ASP A 214 -10.22 -10.35 5.47
C ASP A 214 -8.96 -11.18 5.75
N ILE A 215 -7.79 -10.65 5.36
CA ILE A 215 -6.50 -11.29 5.65
C ILE A 215 -6.28 -11.42 7.17
N ILE A 216 -6.57 -10.38 7.95
CA ILE A 216 -6.45 -10.44 9.42
C ILE A 216 -7.43 -11.48 9.98
N ALA A 217 -8.67 -11.53 9.51
CA ALA A 217 -9.63 -12.54 9.93
C ALA A 217 -9.15 -13.97 9.61
N TYR A 218 -8.51 -14.17 8.45
CA TYR A 218 -7.88 -15.44 8.09
C TYR A 218 -6.71 -15.80 9.01
N LEU A 219 -5.81 -14.85 9.28
CA LEU A 219 -4.65 -15.03 10.16
C LEU A 219 -5.05 -15.29 11.61
N ASN A 220 -6.14 -14.67 12.07
CA ASN A 220 -6.73 -14.90 13.40
C ASN A 220 -7.23 -16.34 13.58
N ARG A 221 -7.54 -17.05 12.49
CA ARG A 221 -7.94 -18.46 12.51
C ARG A 221 -6.77 -19.44 12.36
N GLN A 222 -5.54 -18.94 12.19
CA GLN A 222 -4.35 -19.78 12.14
C GLN A 222 -3.95 -20.18 13.56
N ASP A 223 -4.81 -20.95 14.20
CA ASP A 223 -4.57 -21.57 15.49
C ASP A 223 -3.99 -22.98 15.27
N GLN A 224 -3.04 -23.35 16.11
CA GLN A 224 -2.54 -24.71 16.22
C GLN A 224 -2.82 -25.15 17.65
N LEU A 225 -3.61 -26.21 17.82
CA LEU A 225 -3.62 -26.92 19.08
C LEU A 225 -2.21 -27.46 19.29
N ASP A 226 -1.54 -26.97 20.32
CA ASP A 226 -0.25 -27.49 20.75
C ASP A 226 -0.34 -29.00 20.89
N ALA A 227 0.19 -29.72 19.90
CA ALA A 227 0.43 -31.15 19.98
C ALA A 227 1.64 -31.33 20.89
N ALA A 228 1.42 -31.17 22.19
CA ALA A 228 2.38 -31.28 23.28
C ALA A 228 3.45 -30.17 23.32
N ALA A 229 3.21 -29.15 24.15
CA ALA A 229 4.29 -28.62 24.96
C ALA A 229 4.92 -29.78 25.76
N PRO A 230 6.24 -30.06 25.61
CA PRO A 230 6.90 -31.10 26.40
C PRO A 230 6.94 -30.76 27.90
#